data_AF-A0A8J2TTD2-F1
#
_entry.id   AF-A0A8J2TTD2-F1
#
_cell.length_a   1.000
_cell.length_b   1.000
_cell.length_c   1.000
_cell.angle_alpha   90.00
_cell.angle_beta   90.00
_cell.angle_gamma   90.00
#
_symmetry.space_group_name_H-M   'P 1'
#
loop_
_entity.id
_entity.type
_entity.pdbx_description
1 polymer ?
#
loop_
_entity_poly.entity_id
_entity_poly.type
_entity_poly.pdbx_seq_one_letter_code
_entity_poly.pdbx_strand_id
1 'polypeptide(L)'
;MKYNLDFHKTIMPESRKADYYLSCLDSSVFIDFNRSNENLISLVRISFDGYGCCNLDEKSKQLSHEDSQKFIEEIEQDKLNQEIITKLVKNAININKKHIWADALEKYNLDEND
;
A
#
# COMPACT_ATOMS: atom_id res chain seq x y z
N MET A 1 9.12 13.76 15.26
CA MET A 1 8.43 14.23 14.04
C MET A 1 7.47 13.12 13.63
N LYS A 2 6.16 13.39 13.55
CA LYS A 2 5.24 12.46 12.86
C LYS A 2 5.57 12.58 11.38
N TYR A 3 6.12 11.54 10.77
CA TYR A 3 6.23 11.48 9.32
C TYR A 3 4.81 11.55 8.76
N ASN A 4 4.50 12.60 8.00
CA ASN A 4 3.24 12.64 7.31
C ASN A 4 3.37 11.75 6.08
N LEU A 5 2.73 10.58 6.12
CA LEU A 5 2.83 9.60 5.05
C LEU A 5 2.05 10.03 3.80
N ASP A 6 1.17 11.03 3.87
CA ASP A 6 0.37 11.60 2.77
C ASP A 6 0.38 10.75 1.47
N PHE A 7 -0.56 9.82 1.39
CA PHE A 7 -0.71 8.95 0.24
C PHE A 7 -1.39 9.68 -0.91
N HIS A 8 -0.86 9.45 -2.10
CA HIS A 8 -1.38 10.01 -3.34
C HIS A 8 -1.63 8.90 -4.36
N LYS A 9 -2.77 8.96 -5.03
CA LYS A 9 -3.01 8.15 -6.22
C LYS A 9 -1.99 8.54 -7.29
N THR A 10 -1.45 7.54 -7.96
CA THR A 10 -0.49 7.75 -9.04
C THR A 10 -0.81 6.84 -10.22
N ILE A 11 -0.02 6.95 -11.28
CA ILE A 11 -0.08 6.08 -12.44
C ILE A 11 1.27 5.40 -12.64
N MET A 12 1.24 4.20 -13.20
CA MET A 12 2.45 3.44 -13.51
C MET A 12 2.50 3.09 -15.00
N PRO A 13 3.69 2.83 -15.56
CA PRO A 13 3.82 2.33 -16.92
C PRO A 13 3.02 1.04 -17.15
N GLU A 14 2.55 0.80 -18.37
CA GLU A 14 1.73 -0.37 -18.72
C GLU A 14 2.39 -1.72 -18.41
N SER A 15 3.73 -1.76 -18.32
CA SER A 15 4.49 -2.94 -17.92
C SER A 15 4.33 -3.30 -16.43
N ARG A 16 3.91 -2.34 -15.60
CA ARG A 16 3.72 -2.47 -14.15
C ARG A 16 2.21 -2.52 -13.84
N LYS A 17 1.55 -3.62 -14.20
CA LYS A 17 0.10 -3.76 -14.01
C LYS A 17 -0.30 -3.95 -12.55
N ALA A 18 -1.34 -3.24 -12.13
CA ALA A 18 -2.13 -3.39 -10.91
C ALA A 18 -3.44 -2.61 -11.06
N ASP A 19 -4.40 -2.84 -10.17
CA ASP A 19 -5.69 -2.12 -10.22
C ASP A 19 -5.60 -0.72 -9.61
N TYR A 20 -4.78 -0.56 -8.56
CA TYR A 20 -4.57 0.72 -7.90
C TYR A 20 -3.10 0.97 -7.58
N TYR A 21 -2.70 2.24 -7.67
CA TYR A 21 -1.35 2.68 -7.40
C TYR A 21 -1.37 3.85 -6.42
N LEU A 22 -0.60 3.72 -5.35
CA LEU A 22 -0.34 4.77 -4.38
C LEU A 22 1.15 5.09 -4.35
N SER A 23 1.46 6.34 -4.02
CA SER A 23 2.79 6.80 -3.69
C SER A 23 2.74 7.62 -2.41
N CYS A 24 3.84 7.64 -1.66
CA CYS A 24 4.02 8.48 -0.49
C CYS A 24 5.47 8.96 -0.37
N LEU A 25 5.69 9.90 0.56
CA LEU A 25 7.02 10.41 0.91
C LEU A 25 7.76 10.92 -0.33
N ASP A 26 7.15 11.88 -1.03
CA ASP A 26 7.69 12.50 -2.24
C ASP A 26 8.07 11.48 -3.33
N SER A 27 7.24 10.44 -3.49
CA SER A 27 7.44 9.34 -4.45
C SER A 27 8.64 8.44 -4.14
N SER A 28 9.19 8.46 -2.92
CA SER A 28 10.20 7.50 -2.50
C SER A 28 9.64 6.11 -2.19
N VAL A 29 8.32 6.00 -2.03
CA VAL A 29 7.64 4.72 -1.85
C VAL A 29 6.47 4.63 -2.83
N PHE A 30 6.36 3.49 -3.52
CA PHE A 30 5.22 3.15 -4.36
C PHE A 30 4.62 1.82 -3.93
N ILE A 31 3.28 1.78 -3.90
CA ILE A 31 2.53 0.64 -3.40
C ILE A 31 1.42 0.34 -4.40
N ASP A 32 1.33 -0.93 -4.79
CA ASP A 32 0.39 -1.38 -5.80
C ASP A 32 -0.56 -2.38 -5.17
N PHE A 33 -1.83 -2.25 -5.52
CA PHE A 33 -2.91 -3.09 -5.02
C PHE A 33 -3.72 -3.68 -6.16
N ASN A 34 -4.21 -4.90 -5.95
CA ASN A 34 -5.21 -5.53 -6.80
C ASN A 34 -6.52 -5.75 -6.04
N ARG A 35 -7.61 -5.76 -6.79
CA ARG A 35 -8.96 -6.12 -6.37
C ARG A 35 -9.30 -7.47 -6.94
N SER A 36 -9.63 -8.43 -6.08
CA SER A 36 -10.17 -9.71 -6.54
C SER A 36 -11.60 -9.55 -7.07
N ASN A 37 -12.12 -10.59 -7.73
CA ASN A 37 -13.52 -10.66 -8.14
C ASN A 37 -14.51 -10.60 -6.96
N GLU A 38 -14.05 -10.89 -5.75
CA GLU A 38 -14.82 -10.82 -4.50
C GLU A 38 -14.65 -9.48 -3.77
N ASN A 39 -14.06 -8.48 -4.44
CA ASN A 39 -13.78 -7.15 -3.90
C ASN A 39 -12.81 -7.16 -2.71
N LEU A 40 -11.92 -8.15 -2.62
CA LEU A 40 -10.86 -8.18 -1.62
C LEU A 40 -9.61 -7.48 -2.16
N ILE A 41 -9.04 -6.60 -1.35
CA ILE A 41 -7.85 -5.82 -1.70
C ILE A 41 -6.59 -6.53 -1.22
N SER A 42 -5.59 -6.62 -2.09
CA SER A 42 -4.29 -7.22 -1.78
C SER A 42 -3.14 -6.30 -2.20
N LEU A 43 -2.12 -6.17 -1.34
CA LEU A 43 -0.87 -5.49 -1.67
C LEU A 43 -0.02 -6.42 -2.53
N VAL A 44 0.11 -6.15 -3.82
CA VAL A 44 0.82 -7.04 -4.75
C VAL A 44 2.28 -6.63 -4.94
N ARG A 45 2.60 -5.36 -4.74
CA ARG A 45 3.95 -4.84 -4.87
C ARG A 45 4.16 -3.61 -4.01
N ILE A 46 5.38 -3.48 -3.47
CA ILE A 46 5.85 -2.27 -2.80
C ILE A 46 7.32 -2.02 -3.17
N SER A 47 7.68 -0.78 -3.45
CA SER A 47 9.05 -0.39 -3.77
C SER A 47 9.49 0.82 -2.97
N PHE A 48 10.77 0.82 -2.58
CA PHE A 48 11.39 1.86 -1.76
C PHE A 48 12.70 2.33 -2.41
N ASP A 49 12.94 3.64 -2.40
CA ASP A 49 14.21 4.21 -2.82
C ASP A 49 15.39 3.64 -2.01
N GLY A 50 16.41 3.15 -2.70
CA GLY A 50 17.61 2.58 -2.07
C GLY A 50 17.48 1.14 -1.58
N TYR A 51 16.30 0.50 -1.67
CA TYR A 51 16.12 -0.94 -1.35
C TYR A 51 15.65 -1.75 -2.55
N GLY A 52 14.89 -1.13 -3.46
CA GLY A 52 14.31 -1.80 -4.62
C GLY A 52 12.86 -2.23 -4.37
N CYS A 53 12.45 -3.34 -4.98
CA CYS A 53 11.05 -3.73 -5.12
C CYS A 53 10.78 -5.11 -4.51
N CYS A 54 9.73 -5.19 -3.68
CA CYS A 54 9.15 -6.44 -3.20
C CYS A 54 7.92 -6.77 -4.05
N ASN A 55 7.98 -7.86 -4.82
CA ASN A 55 6.81 -8.42 -5.51
C ASN A 55 6.22 -9.53 -4.64
N LEU A 56 4.97 -9.33 -4.23
CA LEU A 56 4.26 -10.24 -3.35
C LEU A 56 3.38 -11.19 -4.16
N ASP A 57 2.68 -10.70 -5.19
CA ASP A 57 1.80 -11.47 -6.09
C ASP A 57 1.09 -12.65 -5.39
N GLU A 58 1.45 -13.89 -5.69
CA GLU A 58 0.84 -15.11 -5.12
C GLU A 58 0.99 -15.26 -3.59
N LYS A 59 1.99 -14.60 -3.00
CA LYS A 59 2.25 -14.60 -1.54
C LYS A 59 1.44 -13.52 -0.83
N SER A 60 0.82 -12.61 -1.59
CA SER A 60 0.04 -11.52 -1.03
C SER A 60 -1.16 -12.05 -0.28
N LYS A 61 -1.27 -11.62 0.97
CA LYS A 61 -2.48 -11.80 1.78
C LYS A 61 -3.37 -10.58 1.62
N GLN A 62 -4.66 -10.85 1.56
CA GLN A 62 -5.71 -9.85 1.40
C GLN A 62 -6.03 -9.15 2.72
N LEU A 63 -6.56 -7.93 2.61
CA LEU A 63 -7.29 -7.27 3.68
C LEU A 63 -8.57 -8.05 4.02
N SER A 64 -9.14 -7.75 5.19
CA SER A 64 -10.48 -8.24 5.55
C SER A 64 -11.54 -7.72 4.56
N HIS A 65 -12.74 -8.34 4.53
CA HIS A 65 -13.84 -7.82 3.72
C HIS A 65 -14.20 -6.37 4.09
N GLU A 66 -14.26 -6.07 5.40
CA GLU A 66 -14.58 -4.73 5.90
C GLU A 66 -13.53 -3.70 5.48
N ASP A 67 -12.25 -4.02 5.67
CA ASP A 67 -11.16 -3.10 5.29
C ASP A 67 -11.04 -2.96 3.77
N SER A 68 -11.29 -4.02 3.01
CA SER A 68 -11.30 -3.98 1.55
C SER A 68 -12.41 -3.07 1.03
N GLN A 69 -13.61 -3.16 1.62
CA GLN A 69 -14.71 -2.28 1.27
C GLN A 69 -14.36 -0.81 1.57
N LYS A 70 -13.84 -0.52 2.77
CA LYS A 70 -13.40 0.84 3.14
C LYS A 70 -12.30 1.36 2.21
N PHE A 71 -11.36 0.50 1.82
CA PHE A 71 -10.31 0.87 0.88
C PHE A 71 -10.86 1.25 -0.49
N ILE A 72 -11.81 0.47 -1.01
CA ILE A 72 -12.46 0.74 -2.29
C ILE A 72 -13.23 2.06 -2.23
N GLU A 73 -14.07 2.24 -1.20
CA GLU A 73 -14.83 3.48 -0.99
C GLU A 73 -13.91 4.70 -0.88
N GLU A 74 -12.77 4.57 -0.21
CA GLU A 74 -11.80 5.64 -0.04
C GLU A 74 -11.04 5.95 -1.33
N ILE A 75 -10.56 4.92 -2.04
CA ILE A 75 -9.76 5.10 -3.25
C ILE A 75 -10.58 5.54 -4.47
N GLU A 76 -11.90 5.44 -4.41
CA GLU A 76 -12.80 5.97 -5.43
C GLU A 76 -13.10 7.48 -5.23
N GLN A 77 -12.82 8.06 -4.05
CA GLN A 77 -13.03 9.50 -3.79
C GLN A 77 -11.99 10.38 -4.51
N ASP A 78 -12.36 11.58 -4.96
CA ASP A 78 -11.41 12.51 -5.62
C ASP A 78 -10.19 12.85 -4.76
N LYS A 79 -10.40 12.97 -3.44
CA LYS A 79 -9.34 13.24 -2.46
C LYS A 79 -9.35 12.17 -1.39
N LEU A 80 -8.17 11.62 -1.12
CA LEU A 80 -7.99 10.62 -0.08
C LEU A 80 -8.05 11.27 1.31
N ASN A 81 -8.88 10.72 2.18
CA ASN A 81 -8.81 10.88 3.62
C ASN A 81 -7.56 10.17 4.13
N GLN A 82 -6.56 10.97 4.49
CA GLN A 82 -5.24 10.50 4.88
C GLN A 82 -5.26 9.62 6.14
N GLU A 83 -6.19 9.83 7.06
CA GLU A 83 -6.31 9.00 8.27
C GLU A 83 -6.78 7.58 7.92
N ILE A 84 -7.83 7.49 7.10
CA ILE A 84 -8.42 6.21 6.68
C ILE A 84 -7.44 5.44 5.81
N ILE A 85 -6.92 6.07 4.75
CA ILE A 85 -6.03 5.37 3.80
C ILE A 85 -4.73 4.94 4.47
N THR A 86 -4.16 5.76 5.38
CA THR A 86 -2.94 5.39 6.11
C THR A 86 -3.16 4.14 6.94
N LYS A 87 -4.28 4.06 7.66
CA LYS A 87 -4.61 2.88 8.47
C LYS A 87 -4.74 1.62 7.61
N LEU A 88 -5.43 1.73 6.47
CA LEU A 88 -5.66 0.60 5.57
C LEU A 88 -4.37 0.12 4.89
N VAL A 89 -3.53 1.05 4.43
CA VAL A 89 -2.23 0.72 3.83
C VAL A 89 -1.30 0.09 4.86
N LYS A 90 -1.21 0.64 6.08
CA LYS A 90 -0.41 0.04 7.16
C LYS A 90 -0.90 -1.36 7.52
N ASN A 91 -2.21 -1.58 7.58
CA ASN A 91 -2.77 -2.92 7.80
C ASN A 91 -2.34 -3.91 6.70
N ALA A 92 -2.47 -3.50 5.43
CA ALA A 92 -2.07 -4.33 4.29
C ALA A 92 -0.56 -4.67 4.33
N ILE A 93 0.29 -3.70 4.70
CA ILE A 93 1.72 -3.91 4.91
C ILE A 93 1.96 -4.87 6.07
N ASN A 94 1.28 -4.70 7.21
CA ASN A 94 1.51 -5.50 8.41
C ASN A 94 1.17 -6.99 8.20
N ILE A 95 0.02 -7.29 7.59
CA ILE A 95 -0.40 -8.65 7.23
C ILE A 95 0.66 -9.33 6.34
N ASN A 96 1.35 -8.54 5.52
CA ASN A 96 2.35 -8.97 4.56
C ASN A 96 3.81 -8.71 4.99
N LYS A 97 4.07 -8.25 6.23
CA LYS A 97 5.37 -7.74 6.69
C LYS A 97 6.53 -8.71 6.45
N LYS A 98 6.27 -10.02 6.59
CA LYS A 98 7.24 -11.10 6.34
C LYS A 98 7.75 -11.20 4.89
N HIS A 99 7.14 -10.48 3.95
CA HIS A 99 7.48 -10.47 2.52
C HIS A 99 8.05 -9.12 2.06
N ILE A 100 8.29 -8.19 3.00
CA ILE A 100 8.75 -6.83 2.73
C ILE A 100 10.06 -6.61 3.53
N TRP A 101 10.97 -5.79 2.99
CA TRP A 101 12.20 -5.41 3.65
C TRP A 101 11.92 -4.71 5.00
N ALA A 102 12.28 -5.36 6.12
CA ALA A 102 11.96 -4.87 7.45
C ALA A 102 12.67 -3.53 7.77
N ASP A 103 13.92 -3.40 7.34
CA ASP A 103 14.73 -2.18 7.44
C ASP A 103 14.18 -1.04 6.58
N ALA A 104 13.60 -1.33 5.41
CA ALA A 104 12.88 -0.32 4.62
C ALA A 104 11.61 0.14 5.36
N LEU A 105 10.81 -0.78 5.88
CA LEU A 105 9.60 -0.42 6.63
C LEU A 105 9.89 0.48 7.83
N GLU A 106 10.93 0.15 8.59
CA GLU A 106 11.38 0.96 9.72
C GLU A 106 11.86 2.34 9.26
N LYS A 107 12.73 2.40 8.25
CA LYS A 107 13.26 3.67 7.73
C LYS A 107 12.16 4.62 7.23
N TYR A 108 11.16 4.08 6.55
CA TYR A 108 10.05 4.85 5.99
C TYR A 108 8.85 4.98 6.94
N ASN A 109 8.96 4.49 8.18
CA ASN A 109 7.91 4.55 9.21
C ASN A 109 6.56 3.95 8.77
N LEU A 110 6.63 2.87 7.98
CA LEU A 110 5.48 2.21 7.36
C LEU A 110 5.03 0.95 8.10
N ASP A 111 5.77 0.52 9.13
CA ASP A 111 5.28 -0.48 10.06
C ASP A 111 4.46 0.12 11.22
N GLU A 112 3.68 -0.74 11.88
CA GLU A 112 3.05 -0.43 13.16
C GLU A 112 4.13 -0.46 14.24
N ASN A 113 4.77 0.68 14.45
CA ASN A 113 5.38 0.99 15.74
C ASN A 113 4.40 1.96 16.43
N ASP A 114 3.58 1.41 17.33
CA ASP A 114 2.90 2.20 18.37
C ASP A 114 3.94 2.96 19.22
#